data_AF-A0A943G0V6-F1
#
_entry.id   AF-A0A943G0V6-F1
#
_cell.length_a   1.000
_cell.length_b   1.000
_cell.length_c   1.000
_cell.angle_alpha   90.00
_cell.angle_beta   90.00
_cell.angle_gamma   90.00
#
_symmetry.space_group_name_H-M   'P 1'
#
loop_
_entity.id
_entity.type
_entity.pdbx_description
1 polymer ?
#
loop_
_entity_poly.entity_id
_entity_poly.type
_entity_poly.pdbx_seq_one_letter_code
_entity_poly.pdbx_strand_id
1 'polypeptide(L)'
;MLIEIGTIINKYQKQNEVNNGGQILLKTKEVLNRYPAISNYGLNEAIKNGFIPVVKIGKLNYFDVKDIEKYLASNKIVVNENEKVNKKYV
;
A
#
# COMPACT_ATOMS: atom_id res chain seq x y z
N MET A 1 22.36 -28.52 -8.50
CA MET A 1 21.65 -27.40 -9.15
C MET A 1 21.50 -26.31 -8.09
N LEU A 2 22.40 -25.31 -8.08
CA LEU A 2 22.34 -24.21 -7.11
C LEU A 2 21.28 -23.21 -7.60
N ILE A 3 20.18 -23.09 -6.87
CA ILE A 3 19.22 -22.03 -7.14
C ILE A 3 19.75 -20.78 -6.44
N GLU A 4 20.19 -19.79 -7.22
CA GLU A 4 20.62 -18.51 -6.69
C GLU A 4 19.46 -17.78 -6.02
N ILE A 5 19.71 -17.23 -4.83
CA ILE A 5 18.71 -16.52 -4.02
C ILE A 5 18.07 -15.38 -4.83
N GLY A 6 18.82 -14.70 -5.69
CA GLY A 6 18.31 -13.64 -6.56
C GLY A 6 17.22 -14.12 -7.54
N THR A 7 17.35 -15.34 -8.06
CA THR A 7 16.37 -15.94 -8.98
C THR A 7 15.05 -16.27 -8.26
N ILE A 8 15.14 -16.67 -6.99
CA ILE A 8 13.97 -16.94 -6.13
C ILE A 8 13.22 -15.63 -5.85
N ILE A 9 13.94 -14.57 -5.48
CA ILE A 9 13.36 -13.26 -5.19
C ILE A 9 12.65 -12.68 -6.43
N ASN A 10 13.29 -12.73 -7.59
CA ASN A 10 12.71 -12.22 -8.84
C ASN A 10 11.43 -12.98 -9.23
N LYS A 11 11.43 -14.32 -9.07
CA LYS A 11 10.24 -15.13 -9.34
C LYS A 11 9.10 -14.79 -8.38
N TYR A 12 9.41 -14.55 -7.11
CA TYR A 12 8.43 -14.15 -6.11
C TYR A 12 7.81 -12.77 -6.43
N GLN A 13 8.63 -11.79 -6.81
CA GLN A 13 8.15 -10.46 -7.21
C GLN A 13 7.22 -10.54 -8.43
N LYS A 14 7.62 -11.25 -9.50
CA LYS A 14 6.80 -11.42 -10.71
C LYS A 14 5.45 -12.10 -10.47
N GLN A 15 5.30 -12.93 -9.44
CA GLN A 15 4.03 -13.59 -9.12
C GLN A 15 3.07 -12.70 -8.32
N ASN A 16 3.59 -11.66 -7.67
CA ASN A 16 2.82 -10.80 -6.77
C ASN A 16 2.56 -9.41 -7.33
N GLU A 17 3.33 -9.01 -8.35
CA GLU A 17 3.18 -7.75 -9.07
C GLU A 17 2.57 -8.00 -10.44
N VAL A 18 1.46 -7.31 -10.74
CA VAL A 18 0.89 -7.29 -12.10
C VAL A 18 1.31 -6.00 -12.76
N ASN A 19 2.01 -6.11 -13.89
CA ASN A 19 2.39 -4.96 -14.69
C ASN A 19 1.28 -4.70 -15.73
N ASN A 20 0.59 -3.57 -15.61
CA ASN A 20 -0.43 -3.15 -16.57
C ASN A 20 -0.03 -1.81 -17.19
N GLY A 21 0.50 -1.82 -18.42
CA GLY A 21 0.83 -0.58 -19.15
C GLY A 21 1.76 0.39 -18.42
N GLY A 22 2.71 -0.11 -17.61
CA GLY A 22 3.64 0.70 -16.82
C GLY A 22 3.19 1.02 -15.39
N GLN A 23 2.01 0.54 -14.99
CA GLN A 23 1.56 0.56 -13.60
C GLN A 23 1.97 -0.73 -12.89
N ILE A 24 2.52 -0.59 -11.68
CA ILE A 24 2.86 -1.72 -10.81
C ILE A 24 1.70 -1.90 -9.84
N LEU A 25 0.94 -2.98 -10.05
CA LEU A 25 -0.23 -3.30 -9.25
C LEU A 25 0.12 -4.34 -8.19
N LEU A 26 -0.14 -4.00 -6.93
CA LEU A 26 0.11 -4.86 -5.77
C LEU A 26 -1.21 -5.42 -5.21
N LYS A 27 -1.18 -6.67 -4.76
CA LYS A 27 -2.28 -7.27 -3.98
C LYS A 27 -2.33 -6.67 -2.58
N THR A 28 -3.48 -6.73 -1.92
CA THR A 28 -3.66 -6.25 -0.53
C THR A 28 -2.55 -6.74 0.42
N LYS A 29 -2.22 -8.04 0.39
CA LYS A 29 -1.17 -8.60 1.26
C LYS A 29 0.20 -7.99 1.00
N GLU A 30 0.52 -7.71 -0.26
CA GLU A 30 1.82 -7.15 -0.64
C GLU A 30 1.91 -5.66 -0.30
N VAL A 31 0.80 -4.92 -0.43
CA VAL A 31 0.70 -3.53 0.05
C VAL A 31 1.00 -3.45 1.54
N LEU A 32 0.38 -4.30 2.35
CA LEU A 32 0.58 -4.30 3.81
C LEU A 32 2.01 -4.73 4.21
N ASN A 33 2.64 -5.60 3.42
CA ASN A 33 4.02 -6.03 3.65
C ASN A 33 5.03 -4.92 3.30
N ARG A 34 4.83 -4.24 2.16
CA ARG A 34 5.72 -3.19 1.66
C ARG A 34 5.53 -1.86 2.40
N TYR A 35 4.32 -1.57 2.86
CA TYR A 35 3.95 -0.34 3.56
C TYR A 35 3.39 -0.65 4.96
N PRO A 36 4.24 -0.96 5.95
CA PRO A 36 3.78 -1.27 7.30
C PRO A 36 3.13 -0.08 8.02
N ALA A 37 3.28 1.14 7.49
CA ALA A 37 2.65 2.34 7.99
C ALA A 37 1.12 2.38 7.77
N ILE A 38 0.57 1.52 6.90
CA ILE A 38 -0.87 1.40 6.69
C ILE A 38 -1.36 0.04 7.20
N SER A 39 -2.29 0.07 8.14
CA SER A 39 -2.94 -1.15 8.63
C SER A 39 -4.02 -1.63 7.65
N ASN A 40 -4.41 -2.90 7.74
CA ASN A 40 -5.51 -3.43 6.94
C ASN A 40 -6.82 -2.63 7.15
N TYR A 41 -7.06 -2.16 8.38
CA TYR A 41 -8.18 -1.28 8.68
C TYR A 41 -8.03 0.07 7.97
N GLY A 42 -6.87 0.72 8.09
CA GLY A 42 -6.61 2.01 7.44
C GLY A 42 -6.69 1.94 5.91
N LEU A 43 -6.24 0.83 5.32
CA LEU A 43 -6.37 0.59 3.88
C LEU A 43 -7.84 0.43 3.48
N ASN A 44 -8.64 -0.33 4.22
CA ASN A 44 -10.07 -0.49 3.93
C ASN A 44 -10.84 0.82 4.08
N GLU A 45 -10.54 1.63 5.09
CA GLU A 45 -11.14 2.96 5.24
C GLU A 45 -10.73 3.89 4.09
N ALA A 46 -9.47 3.86 3.68
CA ALA A 46 -9.01 4.65 2.54
C ALA A 46 -9.72 4.27 1.23
N ILE A 47 -9.99 2.98 1.04
CA ILE A 47 -10.77 2.47 -0.10
C ILE A 47 -12.22 2.94 -0.04
N LYS A 48 -12.89 2.77 1.12
CA LYS A 48 -14.29 3.18 1.29
C LYS A 48 -14.51 4.68 1.06
N ASN A 49 -13.57 5.49 1.55
CA ASN A 49 -13.60 6.94 1.40
C ASN A 49 -13.13 7.40 0.00
N GLY A 50 -12.70 6.49 -0.88
CA GLY A 50 -12.29 6.81 -2.25
C GLY A 50 -10.90 7.47 -2.37
N PHE A 51 -10.08 7.43 -1.32
CA PHE A 51 -8.72 7.99 -1.34
C PHE A 51 -7.74 7.12 -2.10
N ILE A 52 -7.94 5.79 -2.08
CA ILE A 52 -7.13 4.83 -2.83
C ILE A 52 -8.04 4.11 -3.84
N PRO A 53 -7.81 4.25 -5.15
CA PRO A 53 -8.55 3.52 -6.16
C PRO A 53 -8.21 2.03 -6.12
N VAL A 54 -9.22 1.19 -6.38
CA VAL A 54 -9.09 -0.27 -6.41
C VAL A 54 -9.23 -0.76 -7.85
N VAL A 55 -8.21 -1.48 -8.32
CA VAL A 55 -8.26 -2.21 -9.58
C VAL A 55 -8.68 -3.65 -9.29
N LYS A 56 -9.86 -4.06 -9.75
CA LYS A 56 -10.31 -5.45 -9.60
C LYS A 56 -9.83 -6.28 -10.79
N ILE A 57 -9.06 -7.33 -10.51
CA ILE A 57 -8.67 -8.33 -11.51
C ILE A 57 -9.18 -9.69 -11.01
N GLY A 58 -10.22 -10.19 -11.68
CA GLY A 58 -10.97 -11.36 -11.21
C GLY A 58 -11.64 -11.09 -9.86
N LYS A 59 -11.35 -11.95 -8.87
CA LYS A 59 -11.89 -11.84 -7.50
C LYS A 59 -10.98 -11.08 -6.54
N LEU A 60 -9.83 -10.59 -7.01
CA LEU A 60 -8.81 -9.96 -6.17
C LEU A 60 -8.76 -8.45 -6.39
N ASN A 61 -8.45 -7.74 -5.31
CA ASN A 61 -8.21 -6.30 -5.30
C ASN A 61 -6.72 -6.03 -5.49
N TYR A 62 -6.43 -5.10 -6.38
CA TYR A 62 -5.10 -4.61 -6.69
C TYR A 62 -5.04 -3.10 -6.51
N PHE A 63 -3.84 -2.61 -6.20
CA PHE A 63 -3.57 -1.22 -5.88
C PHE A 63 -2.34 -0.75 -6.64
N ASP A 64 -2.40 0.43 -7.25
CA ASP A 64 -1.22 1.05 -7.82
C ASP A 64 -0.30 1.55 -6.71
N VAL A 65 0.98 1.20 -6.81
CA VAL A 65 2.04 1.70 -5.92
C VAL A 65 2.00 3.22 -5.78
N LYS A 66 1.81 3.94 -6.88
CA LYS A 66 1.82 5.41 -6.90
C LYS A 66 0.69 6.01 -6.06
N ASP A 67 -0.49 5.40 -6.10
CA ASP A 67 -1.65 5.87 -5.34
C ASP A 67 -1.48 5.61 -3.85
N ILE A 68 -0.91 4.45 -3.48
CA ILE A 68 -0.57 4.15 -2.08
C ILE A 68 0.45 5.15 -1.55
N GLU A 69 1.51 5.43 -2.31
CA GLU A 69 2.56 6.37 -1.92
C GLU A 69 2.02 7.80 -1.80
N LYS A 70 1.17 8.22 -2.74
CA LYS A 70 0.50 9.52 -2.69
C LYS A 70 -0.39 9.63 -1.46
N TYR A 71 -1.16 8.59 -1.14
CA TYR A 71 -2.00 8.56 0.06
C TYR A 71 -1.16 8.68 1.33
N LEU A 72 -0.10 7.88 1.46
CA LEU A 72 0.78 7.92 2.63
C LEU A 72 1.49 9.28 2.79
N ALA A 73 1.95 9.87 1.69
CA ALA A 73 2.55 11.20 1.69
C ALA A 73 1.55 12.28 2.12
N SER A 74 0.31 12.21 1.62
CA SER A 74 -0.76 13.15 1.98
C SER A 74 -1.18 12.99 3.44
N ASN A 75 -1.29 11.76 3.94
CA ASN A 75 -1.71 11.50 5.31
C ASN A 75 -0.64 11.86 6.34
N LYS A 76 0.65 11.77 6.00
CA LYS A 76 1.76 12.31 6.83
C LYS A 76 1.62 13.81 7.10
N ILE A 77 1.01 14.56 6.19
CA ILE A 77 0.79 16.00 6.36
C ILE A 77 -0.34 16.23 7.38
N VAL A 78 -1.40 15.42 7.34
CA VAL A 78 -2.58 15.56 8.21
C VAL A 78 -2.32 15.13 9.67
N VAL A 79 -1.44 14.15 9.90
CA VAL A 79 -1.05 13.77 11.28
C VAL A 79 -0.29 14.90 11.99
N ASN A 80 0.46 15.73 11.25
CA ASN A 80 1.24 16.83 11.82
C ASN A 80 0.39 18.04 12.26
N GLU A 81 -0.84 18.19 11.78
CA GLU A 81 -1.72 19.28 12.20
C GLU A 81 -2.60 18.92 13.41
N ASN A 82 -2.86 17.63 13.64
CA ASN A 82 -3.70 17.17 14.76
C ASN A 82 -2.92 16.92 16.07
N GLU A 83 -1.58 17.01 16.07
CA GLU A 83 -0.77 17.01 17.30
C GLU A 83 -0.65 18.41 17.97
N LYS A 84 -1.44 19.40 17.54
CA LYS A 84 -1.58 20.65 18.28
C LYS A 84 -2.73 20.58 19.28
N VAL A 85 -2.30 20.28 20.51
CA VAL A 85 -2.90 20.69 21.79
C VAL A 85 -4.08 19.83 22.27
N ASN A 86 -3.75 18.83 23.08
CA ASN A 86 -4.42 18.74 24.38
C ASN A 86 -3.40 18.47 25.51
N LYS A 87 -2.54 19.45 25.74
CA LYS A 87 -1.92 19.66 27.06
C LYS A 87 -2.73 20.73 27.79
N LYS A 88 -3.64 20.32 28.66
CA LYS A 88 -4.07 21.07 29.86
C LYS A 88 -4.64 20.07 30.87
N TYR A 89 -3.87 19.73 31.92
CA TYR A 89 -3.93 20.30 33.29
C TYR A 89 -5.38 20.24 33.83
N VAL A 90 -5.74 19.54 34.90
CA VAL A 90 -5.13 19.25 36.22
C VAL A 90 -5.67 17.91 36.71
#